data_AF-A0A1F6TJD2-F1
#
_entry.id   AF-A0A1F6TJD2-F1
#
_cell.length_a   1.000
_cell.length_b   1.000
_cell.length_c   1.000
_cell.angle_alpha   90.00
_cell.angle_beta   90.00
_cell.angle_gamma   90.00
#
_symmetry.space_group_name_H-M   'P 1'
#
loop_
_entity.id
_entity.type
_entity.pdbx_description
1 polymer ?
#
loop_
_entity_poly.entity_id
_entity_poly.type
_entity_poly.pdbx_seq_one_letter_code
_entity_poly.pdbx_strand_id
1 'polypeptide(L)'
;MKRILYITALIIALFVGVTFTIQNRQAVEIGYYFGWRWAGPLSLALLTTFLLGMIAGYLASLRMVVRMQRQLAQARKEIRQVEQEVQNLRTLPIKDVL
;
A
#
# COMPACT_ATOMS: atom_id res chain seq x y z
N MET A 1 -14.79 -0.89 -15.50
CA MET A 1 -15.39 -0.20 -14.33
C MET A 1 -14.32 0.42 -13.42
N LYS A 2 -13.37 -0.35 -12.84
CA LYS A 2 -12.31 0.20 -11.97
C LYS A 2 -11.48 1.32 -12.62
N ARG A 3 -11.12 1.17 -13.90
CA ARG A 3 -10.37 2.19 -14.66
C ARG A 3 -11.14 3.51 -14.77
N ILE A 4 -12.45 3.46 -15.01
CA ILE A 4 -13.31 4.65 -15.08
C ILE A 4 -13.36 5.32 -13.72
N LEU A 5 -13.59 4.55 -12.64
CA LEU A 5 -13.60 5.07 -11.27
C LEU A 5 -12.29 5.78 -10.92
N TYR A 6 -11.13 5.19 -11.25
CA TYR A 6 -9.83 5.83 -11.00
C TYR A 6 -9.63 7.11 -11.80
N ILE A 7 -10.05 7.13 -13.08
CA ILE A 7 -9.96 8.34 -13.91
C ILE A 7 -10.89 9.43 -13.36
N THR A 8 -12.12 9.11 -12.99
CA THR A 8 -13.07 10.07 -12.41
C THR A 8 -12.53 10.62 -11.09
N ALA A 9 -12.01 9.76 -10.21
CA ALA A 9 -11.40 10.19 -8.95
C ALA A 9 -10.18 11.11 -9.18
N LEU A 10 -9.34 10.80 -10.17
CA LEU A 10 -8.20 11.62 -10.54
C LEU A 10 -8.65 13.00 -11.04
N ILE A 11 -9.65 13.07 -11.90
CA ILE A 11 -10.20 14.34 -12.41
C ILE A 11 -10.74 15.19 -11.26
N ILE A 12 -11.51 14.59 -10.34
CA ILE A 12 -12.04 15.29 -9.17
C ILE A 12 -10.89 15.81 -8.29
N ALA A 13 -9.89 14.97 -8.01
CA ALA A 13 -8.74 15.36 -7.20
C ALA A 13 -7.97 16.54 -7.82
N LEU A 14 -7.73 16.51 -9.14
CA LEU A 14 -7.09 17.62 -9.86
C LEU A 14 -7.93 18.89 -9.82
N PHE A 15 -9.24 18.77 -10.07
CA PHE A 15 -10.14 19.93 -10.03
C PHE A 15 -10.16 20.59 -8.64
N VAL A 16 -10.25 19.79 -7.58
CA VAL A 16 -10.18 20.27 -6.19
C VAL A 16 -8.81 20.90 -5.92
N GLY A 17 -7.70 20.26 -6.31
CA GLY A 17 -6.35 20.77 -6.06
C GLY A 17 -6.07 22.11 -6.76
N VAL A 18 -6.52 22.26 -8.01
CA VAL A 18 -6.39 23.52 -8.78
C VAL A 18 -7.23 24.61 -8.14
N THR A 19 -8.51 24.33 -7.86
CA THR A 19 -9.42 25.30 -7.23
C THR A 19 -8.89 25.73 -5.86
N PHE A 20 -8.41 24.77 -5.06
CA PHE A 20 -7.81 25.04 -3.75
C PHE A 20 -6.60 25.98 -3.87
N THR A 21 -5.70 25.73 -4.83
CA THR A 21 -4.51 26.56 -5.05
C THR A 21 -4.86 27.97 -5.49
N ILE A 22 -5.86 28.12 -6.37
CA ILE A 22 -6.30 29.43 -6.86
C ILE A 22 -7.01 30.23 -5.76
N GLN A 23 -7.87 29.57 -4.98
CA GLN A 23 -8.66 30.24 -3.94
C GLN A 23 -7.85 30.52 -2.67
N ASN A 24 -6.78 29.74 -2.43
CA ASN A 24 -5.93 29.85 -1.23
C ASN A 24 -4.50 30.26 -1.58
N ARG A 25 -4.33 31.36 -2.32
CA ARG A 25 -3.00 31.93 -2.65
C ARG A 25 -2.25 32.54 -1.46
N GLN A 26 -2.72 32.31 -0.25
CA GLN A 26 -2.08 32.79 0.97
C GLN A 26 -0.71 32.11 1.16
N ALA A 27 0.30 32.93 1.45
CA ALA A 27 1.59 32.44 1.91
C ALA A 27 1.50 32.15 3.41
N VAL A 28 2.01 30.99 3.82
CA VAL A 28 2.06 30.55 5.21
C VAL A 28 3.51 30.46 5.64
N GLU A 29 3.78 31.00 6.81
CA GLU A 29 5.07 30.84 7.48
C GLU A 29 5.02 29.65 8.43
N ILE A 30 5.97 28.74 8.27
CA ILE A 30 6.18 27.57 9.12
C ILE A 30 7.47 27.77 9.87
N GLY A 31 7.35 28.07 11.16
CA GLY A 31 8.46 28.07 12.10
C GLY A 31 8.74 26.64 12.58
N TYR A 32 10.00 26.23 12.52
CA TYR A 32 10.47 24.95 13.03
C TYR A 32 11.65 25.16 13.98
N TYR A 33 12.13 24.07 14.57
CA TYR A 33 13.22 24.11 15.56
C TYR A 33 14.47 24.83 15.02
N PHE A 34 15.27 25.39 15.93
CA PHE A 34 16.52 26.12 15.64
C PHE A 34 16.36 27.40 14.80
N GLY A 35 15.19 28.04 14.87
CA GLY A 35 14.94 29.28 14.14
C GLY A 35 14.72 29.08 12.63
N TRP A 36 14.57 27.83 12.18
CA TRP A 36 14.22 27.54 10.81
C TRP A 36 12.84 28.10 10.50
N ARG A 37 12.73 28.88 9.42
CA ARG A 37 11.47 29.43 8.93
C ARG A 37 11.35 29.17 7.45
N TRP A 38 10.21 28.63 7.06
CA TRP A 38 9.87 28.44 5.65
C TRP A 38 8.60 29.22 5.35
N ALA A 39 8.60 29.97 4.25
CA ALA A 39 7.43 30.69 3.78
C ALA A 39 7.08 30.20 2.37
N GLY A 40 5.82 29.85 2.14
CA GLY A 40 5.35 29.40 0.84
C GLY A 40 3.84 29.23 0.78
N PRO A 41 3.28 28.88 -0.39
CA PRO A 41 1.83 28.73 -0.54
C PRO A 41 1.27 27.64 0.39
N LEU A 42 0.10 27.90 1.00
CA LEU A 42 -0.59 26.92 1.85
C LEU A 42 -0.80 25.57 1.14
N SER A 43 -1.15 25.60 -0.15
CA SER A 43 -1.34 24.40 -0.96
C SER A 43 -0.09 23.52 -1.02
N LEU A 44 1.08 24.13 -1.12
CA LEU A 44 2.34 23.40 -1.17
C LEU A 44 2.65 22.74 0.19
N ALA A 45 2.44 23.46 1.29
CA ALA A 45 2.63 22.93 2.65
C ALA A 45 1.72 21.73 2.94
N LEU A 46 0.45 21.80 2.52
CA LEU A 46 -0.50 20.71 2.68
C LEU A 46 -0.15 19.52 1.79
N LEU A 47 0.23 19.77 0.53
CA LEU A 47 0.62 18.72 -0.40
C LEU A 47 1.84 17.95 0.10
N THR A 48 2.88 18.64 0.57
CA THR A 48 4.08 18.01 1.10
C THR A 48 3.78 17.19 2.36
N THR A 49 3.00 17.75 3.29
CA THR A 49 2.59 17.03 4.51
C THR A 49 1.78 15.78 4.18
N PHE A 50 0.85 15.88 3.24
CA PHE A 50 0.05 14.74 2.77
C PHE A 50 0.92 13.66 2.11
N LEU A 51 1.86 14.04 1.25
CA LEU A 51 2.79 13.10 0.62
C LEU A 51 3.67 12.41 1.66
N LEU A 52 4.19 13.14 2.64
CA LEU A 52 4.94 12.56 3.76
C LEU A 52 4.09 11.57 4.56
N GLY A 53 2.84 11.93 4.86
CA GLY A 53 1.89 11.04 5.52
C GLY A 53 1.59 9.78 4.70
N MET A 54 1.42 9.91 3.39
CA MET A 54 1.20 8.77 2.49
C MET A 54 2.41 7.85 2.44
N ILE A 55 3.63 8.39 2.35
CA ILE A 55 4.87 7.60 2.39
C ILE A 55 4.99 6.88 3.74
N ALA A 56 4.76 7.58 4.85
CA ALA A 56 4.80 6.98 6.18
C ALA A 56 3.76 5.85 6.34
N GLY A 57 2.52 6.08 5.88
CA GLY A 57 1.47 5.06 5.88
C GLY A 57 1.79 3.86 5.00
N TYR A 58 2.35 4.10 3.80
CA TYR A 58 2.81 3.03 2.92
C TYR A 58 3.91 2.20 3.58
N LEU A 59 4.93 2.84 4.14
CA LEU A 59 6.02 2.17 4.86
C LEU A 59 5.49 1.36 6.06
N ALA A 60 4.53 1.90 6.81
CA ALA A 60 3.88 1.18 7.90
C ALA A 60 3.14 -0.08 7.40
N SER A 61 2.50 0.00 6.23
CA SER A 61 1.77 -1.13 5.63
C SER A 61 2.68 -2.23 5.06
N LEU A 62 3.93 -1.91 4.67
CA LEU A 62 4.86 -2.88 4.07
C LEU A 62 5.09 -4.09 4.98
N ARG A 63 5.21 -3.90 6.29
CA ARG A 63 5.41 -5.01 7.24
C ARG A 63 4.26 -6.01 7.19
N MET A 64 3.03 -5.52 7.09
CA MET A 64 1.84 -6.36 6.99
C MET A 64 1.85 -7.14 5.68
N VAL A 65 2.12 -6.47 4.56
CA VAL A 65 2.16 -7.09 3.22
C VAL A 65 3.23 -8.19 3.16
N VAL A 66 4.43 -7.93 3.66
CA VAL A 66 5.52 -8.93 3.69
C VAL A 66 5.14 -10.14 4.54
N ARG A 67 4.51 -9.92 5.71
CA ARG A 67 4.01 -11.02 6.56
C ARG A 67 2.96 -11.86 5.82
N MET A 68 2.00 -11.22 5.16
CA MET A 68 0.96 -11.91 4.39
C MET A 68 1.55 -12.71 3.23
N GLN A 69 2.52 -12.18 2.51
CA GLN A 69 3.20 -12.91 1.43
C GLN A 69 3.94 -14.15 1.95
N ARG A 70 4.62 -14.05 3.10
CA ARG A 70 5.29 -15.19 3.75
C ARG A 70 4.30 -16.27 4.16
N GLN A 71 3.19 -15.88 4.80
CA GLN A 71 2.12 -16.81 5.17
C GLN A 71 1.52 -17.51 3.94
N LEU A 72 1.30 -16.75 2.86
CA LEU A 72 0.78 -17.30 1.62
C LEU A 72 1.76 -18.28 0.95
N ALA A 73 3.06 -18.00 0.99
CA ALA A 73 4.09 -18.91 0.50
C ALA A 73 4.16 -20.21 1.33
N GLN A 74 4.08 -20.08 2.65
CA GLN A 74 4.08 -21.22 3.58
C GLN A 74 2.85 -22.11 3.38
N ALA A 75 1.65 -21.52 3.36
CA ALA A 75 0.40 -22.25 3.13
C ALA A 75 0.42 -23.01 1.79
N ARG A 76 0.94 -22.40 0.72
CA ARG A 76 1.13 -23.09 -0.58
C ARG A 76 2.13 -24.24 -0.51
N LYS A 77 3.15 -24.16 0.35
CA LYS A 77 4.11 -25.26 0.55
C LYS A 77 3.45 -26.43 1.27
N GLU A 78 2.69 -26.15 2.32
CA GLU A 78 1.94 -27.17 3.09
C GLU A 78 0.93 -27.91 2.21
N ILE A 79 0.15 -27.18 1.38
CA ILE A 79 -0.78 -27.80 0.43
C ILE A 79 -0.06 -28.77 -0.51
N ARG A 80 1.08 -28.38 -1.08
CA ARG A 80 1.86 -29.24 -1.98
C ARG A 80 2.40 -30.49 -1.28
N GLN A 81 2.80 -30.38 -0.02
CA GLN A 81 3.28 -31.53 0.76
C GLN A 81 2.15 -32.53 1.01
N VAL A 82 0.98 -32.05 1.43
CA VAL A 82 -0.21 -32.89 1.64
C VAL A 82 -0.64 -33.57 0.33
N GLU A 83 -0.64 -32.85 -0.80
CA GLU A 83 -0.95 -33.44 -2.11
C GLU A 83 0.05 -34.54 -2.50
N GLN A 84 1.34 -34.35 -2.22
CA GLN A 84 2.38 -35.36 -2.46
C GLN A 84 2.22 -36.59 -1.56
N GLU A 85 1.90 -36.41 -0.28
CA GLU A 85 1.63 -37.53 0.63
C GLU A 85 0.41 -38.35 0.19
N VAL A 86 -0.67 -37.68 -0.20
CA VAL A 86 -1.86 -38.36 -0.74
C VAL A 86 -1.53 -39.13 -2.03
N GLN A 87 -0.72 -38.55 -2.92
CA GLN A 87 -0.26 -39.27 -4.12
C GLN A 87 0.61 -40.48 -3.77
N ASN A 88 1.61 -40.31 -2.91
CA ASN A 88 2.51 -41.39 -2.49
C ASN A 88 1.75 -42.55 -1.85
N LEU A 89 0.77 -42.25 -0.99
CA LEU A 89 -0.09 -43.26 -0.36
C LEU A 89 -0.97 -44.01 -1.38
N ARG A 90 -1.43 -43.33 -2.45
CA ARG A 90 -2.19 -43.96 -3.53
C ARG A 90 -1.34 -44.85 -4.44
N THR A 91 -0.05 -44.56 -4.54
CA THR A 91 0.89 -45.34 -5.36
C THR A 91 1.58 -46.47 -4.59
N LEU A 92 1.36 -46.59 -3.28
CA LEU A 92 1.87 -47.72 -2.52
C LEU A 92 1.19 -49.01 -3.00
N PRO A 93 1.96 -50.02 -3.46
CA PRO A 93 1.40 -51.32 -3.77
C PRO A 93 0.78 -51.89 -2.48
N ILE A 94 -0.42 -52.48 -2.58
CA ILE A 94 -1.00 -53.25 -1.48
C ILE A 94 0.06 -54.28 -1.10
N LYS A 95 0.65 -54.11 0.08
CA LYS A 95 1.57 -55.10 0.62
C LYS A 95 0.68 -56.30 0.89
N ASP A 96 0.73 -57.29 -0.01
CA ASP A 96 0.01 -58.55 0.13
C ASP A 96 0.32 -59.11 1.51
N VAL A 97 -0.66 -58.96 2.41
CA VAL A 97 -0.65 -59.60 3.71
C VAL A 97 -1.01 -61.05 3.38
N LEU A 98 0.04 -61.87 3.30
CA LEU A 98 -0.03 -63.33 3.32
C LEU A 98 -0.94 -63.82 4.45
#